data_AF-A0A1I4YHX6-F1
#
_entry.id   AF-A0A1I4YHX6-F1
#
_cell.length_a   1.000
_cell.length_b   1.000
_cell.length_c   1.000
_cell.angle_alpha   90.00
_cell.angle_beta   90.00
_cell.angle_gamma   90.00
#
_symmetry.space_group_name_H-M   'P 1'
#
loop_
_entity.id
_entity.type
_entity.pdbx_description
1 polymer ?
#
loop_
_entity_poly.entity_id
_entity_poly.type
_entity_poly.pdbx_seq_one_letter_code
_entity_poly.pdbx_strand_id
1 'polypeptide(L)'
;MNLPQHVRKLGGHLATVLESLVYMDGVGDVRCIGLVAGIEFTRDGAPDPDRARRVGEAVENRGVLFRIINNTLAISPPYICTAADIDQMIEVMAQSIGSEGVTSR
;
A
#
# COMPACT_ATOMS: atom_id res chain seq x y z
N MET A 1 -20.36 17.41 7.56
CA MET A 1 -19.62 16.50 6.65
C MET A 1 -20.43 15.23 6.46
N ASN A 2 -20.72 14.82 5.24
CA ASN A 2 -21.38 13.54 4.97
C ASN A 2 -20.30 12.45 4.84
N LEU A 3 -19.96 11.81 5.96
CA LEU A 3 -18.86 10.84 6.03
C LEU A 3 -19.04 9.64 5.09
N PRO A 4 -20.20 8.97 5.01
CA PRO A 4 -20.40 7.86 4.07
C PRO A 4 -20.14 8.24 2.60
N GLN A 5 -20.60 9.42 2.18
CA GLN A 5 -20.36 9.90 0.81
C GLN A 5 -18.88 10.26 0.58
N HIS A 6 -18.23 10.87 1.57
CA HIS A 6 -16.79 11.18 1.54
C HIS A 6 -15.93 9.93 1.42
N VAL A 7 -16.17 8.93 2.28
CA VAL A 7 -15.46 7.63 2.25
C VAL A 7 -15.69 6.90 0.92
N ARG A 8 -16.91 6.95 0.36
CA ARG A 8 -17.19 6.36 -0.96
C ARG A 8 -16.38 7.03 -2.07
N LYS A 9 -16.28 8.35 -2.07
CA LYS A 9 -15.47 9.10 -3.03
C LYS A 9 -13.99 8.75 -2.90
N LEU A 10 -13.45 8.80 -1.67
CA LEU A 10 -12.03 8.51 -1.44
C LEU A 10 -11.68 7.04 -1.65
N GLY A 11 -12.60 6.11 -1.42
CA GLY A 11 -12.37 4.70 -1.74
C GLY A 11 -12.21 4.46 -3.24
N GLY A 12 -12.98 5.17 -4.08
CA GLY A 12 -12.76 5.14 -5.53
C GLY A 12 -11.41 5.74 -5.93
N HIS A 13 -10.99 6.82 -5.25
CA HIS A 13 -9.68 7.42 -5.45
C HIS A 13 -8.54 6.47 -5.05
N LEU A 14 -8.62 5.88 -3.85
CA LEU A 14 -7.65 4.90 -3.36
C LEU A 14 -7.49 3.72 -4.32
N ALA A 15 -8.62 3.16 -4.80
CA ALA A 15 -8.58 2.08 -5.78
C ALA A 15 -7.84 2.49 -7.08
N THR A 16 -8.08 3.71 -7.57
CA THR A 16 -7.44 4.23 -8.79
C THR A 16 -5.92 4.37 -8.61
N VAL A 17 -5.46 4.99 -7.51
CA VAL A 17 -4.02 5.21 -7.32
C VAL A 17 -3.26 3.91 -7.04
N LEU A 18 -3.91 2.91 -6.46
CA LEU A 18 -3.33 1.59 -6.21
C LEU A 18 -3.01 0.80 -7.50
N GLU A 19 -3.66 1.13 -8.63
CA GLU A 19 -3.36 0.50 -9.93
C GLU A 19 -1.89 0.66 -10.33
N SER A 20 -1.24 1.76 -9.90
CA SER A 20 0.18 2.01 -10.16
C SER A 20 1.12 0.99 -9.50
N LEU A 21 0.66 0.30 -8.46
CA LEU A 21 1.47 -0.64 -7.68
C LEU A 21 1.39 -2.08 -8.19
N VAL A 22 0.34 -2.41 -8.97
CA VAL A 22 0.03 -3.78 -9.41
C VAL A 22 1.17 -4.42 -10.22
N TYR A 23 1.89 -3.62 -10.99
CA TYR A 23 2.97 -4.08 -11.86
C TYR A 23 4.37 -3.88 -11.28
N MET A 24 4.47 -3.46 -10.01
CA MET A 24 5.76 -3.30 -9.38
C MET A 24 6.37 -4.67 -9.05
N ASP A 25 7.68 -4.75 -9.22
CA ASP A 25 8.44 -5.98 -8.96
C ASP A 25 8.13 -6.56 -7.57
N GLY A 26 7.85 -7.86 -7.51
CA GLY A 26 7.44 -8.67 -6.35
C GLY A 26 6.20 -8.21 -5.57
N VAL A 27 5.37 -7.33 -6.14
CA VAL A 27 3.96 -7.23 -5.76
C VAL A 27 3.22 -8.41 -6.38
N GLY A 28 2.60 -9.24 -5.55
CA GLY A 28 1.83 -10.40 -5.99
C GLY A 28 0.35 -10.09 -6.21
N ASP A 29 -0.24 -9.27 -5.35
CA ASP A 29 -1.64 -8.87 -5.45
C ASP A 29 -1.89 -7.51 -4.77
N VAL A 30 -2.87 -6.77 -5.27
CA VAL A 30 -3.34 -5.51 -4.68
C VAL A 30 -4.86 -5.55 -4.62
N ARG A 31 -5.40 -5.51 -3.40
CA ARG A 31 -6.84 -5.62 -3.14
C ARG A 31 -7.34 -4.37 -2.46
N CYS A 32 -8.51 -3.87 -2.85
CA CYS A 32 -9.10 -2.66 -2.28
C CYS A 32 -10.63 -2.76 -2.20
N ILE A 33 -11.20 -2.33 -1.06
CA ILE A 33 -12.63 -2.12 -0.87
C ILE A 33 -12.87 -0.88 0.00
N GLY A 34 -13.48 0.16 -0.57
CA GLY A 34 -13.63 1.44 0.13
C GLY A 34 -12.25 2.00 0.52
N LEU A 35 -12.08 2.36 1.80
CA LEU A 35 -10.81 2.83 2.36
C LEU A 35 -10.01 1.73 3.08
N VAL A 36 -10.18 0.47 2.66
CA VAL A 36 -9.37 -0.65 3.15
C VAL A 36 -8.70 -1.31 1.96
N ALA A 37 -7.38 -1.42 2.01
CA ALA A 37 -6.61 -2.11 0.97
C ALA A 37 -5.47 -2.94 1.55
N GLY A 38 -4.94 -3.84 0.74
CA GLY A 38 -3.78 -4.65 1.06
C GLY A 38 -2.89 -4.82 -0.17
N ILE A 39 -1.58 -4.64 0.04
CA ILE A 39 -0.55 -4.90 -0.97
C ILE A 39 0.22 -6.13 -0.52
N GLU A 40 0.10 -7.20 -1.28
CA GLU A 40 0.72 -8.48 -1.00
C GLU A 40 2.06 -8.62 -1.73
N PHE A 41 3.09 -9.05 -1.01
CA PHE A 41 4.43 -9.28 -1.55
C PHE A 41 4.67 -10.77 -1.74
N THR A 42 5.22 -11.13 -2.90
CA THR A 42 5.54 -12.52 -3.25
C THR A 42 6.90 -12.63 -3.92
N ARG A 43 7.48 -13.82 -3.86
CA ARG A 43 8.71 -14.22 -4.54
C ARG A 43 8.54 -15.64 -5.03
N ASP A 44 8.80 -15.87 -6.31
CA ASP A 44 8.68 -17.19 -6.96
C ASP A 44 7.31 -17.86 -6.72
N GLY A 45 6.23 -17.07 -6.71
CA GLY A 45 4.86 -17.54 -6.48
C GLY A 45 4.53 -17.87 -5.02
N ALA A 46 5.43 -17.62 -4.06
CA ALA A 46 5.21 -17.81 -2.64
C ALA A 46 5.19 -16.47 -1.87
N PRO A 47 4.51 -16.37 -0.71
CA PRO A 47 4.57 -15.20 0.16
C PRO A 47 6.01 -14.77 0.51
N ASP A 48 6.30 -13.46 0.48
CA ASP A 48 7.59 -12.88 0.89
C ASP A 48 7.42 -11.92 2.11
N PRO A 49 7.31 -12.45 3.34
CA PRO A 49 7.16 -11.63 4.55
C PRO A 49 8.38 -10.74 4.83
N ASP A 50 9.58 -11.20 4.45
CA ASP A 50 10.81 -10.43 4.65
C ASP A 50 10.81 -9.17 3.80
N ARG A 51 10.32 -9.24 2.56
CA ARG A 51 10.14 -8.06 1.72
C ARG A 51 9.07 -7.13 2.27
N ALA A 52 7.93 -7.65 2.70
CA ALA A 52 6.89 -6.82 3.33
C ALA A 52 7.44 -6.06 4.56
N ARG A 53 8.28 -6.72 5.38
CA ARG A 53 8.97 -6.06 6.51
C ARG A 53 9.91 -4.95 6.05
N ARG A 54 10.81 -5.23 5.08
CA ARG A 54 11.75 -4.21 4.57
C ARG A 54 11.02 -3.02 3.94
N VAL A 55 10.00 -3.27 3.12
CA VAL A 55 9.15 -2.22 2.55
C VAL A 55 8.45 -1.43 3.66
N GLY A 56 7.89 -2.09 4.67
CA GLY A 56 7.26 -1.41 5.80
C GLY A 56 8.20 -0.50 6.56
N GLU A 57 9.41 -0.97 6.88
CA GLU A 57 10.47 -0.15 7.51
C GLU A 57 10.87 1.02 6.61
N ALA A 58 11.00 0.79 5.30
CA ALA A 58 11.33 1.82 4.32
C ALA A 58 10.24 2.90 4.22
N VAL A 59 8.96 2.52 4.27
CA VAL A 59 7.86 3.50 4.29
C VAL A 59 7.79 4.25 5.62
N GLU A 60 7.98 3.57 6.75
CA GLU A 60 7.99 4.20 8.06
C GLU A 60 9.12 5.24 8.18
N ASN A 61 10.31 4.92 7.66
CA ASN A 61 11.44 5.86 7.56
C ASN A 61 11.15 7.08 6.67
N ARG A 62 10.18 6.98 5.75
CA ARG A 62 9.67 8.09 4.93
C ARG A 62 8.46 8.80 5.56
N GLY A 63 8.11 8.47 6.80
CA GLY A 63 7.10 9.17 7.60
C GLY A 63 5.66 8.68 7.41
N VAL A 64 5.44 7.51 6.82
CA VAL A 64 4.10 6.93 6.67
C VAL A 64 4.04 5.56 7.35
N LEU A 65 3.04 5.36 8.21
CA LEU A 65 2.87 4.12 8.97
C LEU A 65 1.85 3.21 8.29
N PHE A 66 2.22 1.94 8.10
CA PHE A 66 1.32 0.89 7.64
C PHE A 66 1.38 -0.32 8.56
N ARG A 67 0.26 -1.06 8.62
CA ARG A 67 0.22 -2.31 9.38
C ARG A 67 0.73 -3.45 8.52
N ILE A 68 1.74 -4.16 9.00
CA ILE A 68 2.24 -5.37 8.36
C ILE A 68 1.46 -6.59 8.88
N ILE A 69 0.95 -7.42 7.98
CA ILE A 69 0.26 -8.68 8.26
C ILE A 69 0.94 -9.74 7.40
N ASN A 70 1.87 -10.50 7.99
CA ASN A 70 2.69 -11.47 7.24
C ASN A 70 3.40 -10.80 6.04
N ASN A 71 3.06 -11.19 4.81
CA ASN A 71 3.58 -10.65 3.56
C ASN A 71 2.73 -9.51 2.97
N THR A 72 1.81 -8.92 3.74
CA THR A 72 0.91 -7.87 3.27
C THR A 72 1.08 -6.58 4.05
N LEU A 73 1.17 -5.45 3.36
CA LEU A 73 0.99 -4.13 3.96
C LEU A 73 -0.49 -3.71 3.85
N ALA A 74 -1.15 -3.55 5.00
CA ALA A 74 -2.54 -3.16 5.10
C ALA A 74 -2.69 -1.64 5.21
N ILE A 75 -3.66 -1.11 4.44
CA ILE A 75 -3.95 0.31 4.29
C ILE A 75 -5.34 0.58 4.83
N SER A 76 -5.45 1.51 5.79
CA SER A 76 -6.73 1.93 6.37
C SER A 76 -6.64 3.38 6.87
N PRO A 77 -6.56 4.38 5.99
CA PRO A 77 -6.46 5.78 6.40
C PRO A 77 -7.71 6.23 7.17
N PRO A 78 -7.60 7.25 8.03
CA PRO A 78 -8.73 7.78 8.78
C PRO A 78 -9.77 8.38 7.83
N TYR A 79 -11.06 8.32 8.20
CA TYR A 79 -12.14 8.82 7.34
C TYR A 79 -12.12 10.34 7.10
N ILE A 80 -11.31 11.09 7.84
CA ILE A 80 -11.11 12.52 7.64
C ILE A 80 -9.98 12.85 6.66
N CYS A 81 -9.25 11.86 6.15
CA CYS A 81 -8.17 12.10 5.18
C CYS A 81 -8.69 12.77 3.90
N THR A 82 -7.76 13.34 3.15
CA THR A 82 -7.98 13.97 1.86
C THR A 82 -7.46 13.07 0.72
N ALA A 83 -7.81 13.39 -0.52
CA ALA A 83 -7.22 12.72 -1.68
C ALA A 83 -5.69 12.92 -1.73
N ALA A 84 -5.20 14.11 -1.37
CA ALA A 84 -3.77 14.40 -1.31
C ALA A 84 -3.03 13.55 -0.26
N ASP A 85 -3.65 13.30 0.90
CA ASP A 85 -3.07 12.39 1.90
C ASP A 85 -2.93 10.97 1.34
N ILE A 86 -3.93 10.52 0.56
CA ILE A 86 -3.90 9.22 -0.12
C ILE A 86 -2.81 9.19 -1.19
N ASP A 87 -2.70 10.24 -2.00
CA ASP A 87 -1.67 10.36 -3.04
C ASP A 87 -0.28 10.28 -2.43
N GLN A 88 -0.01 11.05 -1.37
CA GLN A 88 1.26 11.02 -0.65
C GLN A 88 1.54 9.63 -0.06
N MET A 89 0.54 9.00 0.55
CA MET A 89 0.66 7.67 1.14
C MET A 89 1.05 6.61 0.10
N ILE A 90 0.45 6.66 -1.08
CA ILE A 90 0.73 5.70 -2.16
C ILE A 90 2.03 6.04 -2.91
N GLU A 91 2.38 7.31 -3.06
CA GLU A 91 3.68 7.73 -3.60
C GLU A 91 4.83 7.20 -2.73
N VAL A 92 4.75 7.40 -1.41
CA VAL A 92 5.76 6.89 -0.47
C VAL A 92 5.83 5.36 -0.52
N MET A 93 4.69 4.68 -0.63
CA MET A 93 4.65 3.22 -0.81
C MET A 93 5.40 2.80 -2.08
N ALA A 94 5.12 3.42 -3.24
CA ALA A 94 5.80 3.12 -4.50
C ALA A 94 7.31 3.34 -4.40
N GLN A 95 7.75 4.46 -3.83
CA GLN A 95 9.17 4.77 -3.64
C GLN A 95 9.87 3.71 -2.76
N SER A 96 9.20 3.22 -1.72
CA SER A 96 9.74 2.18 -0.84
C SER A 96 9.77 0.80 -1.49
N ILE A 97 8.75 0.43 -2.26
CA ILE A 97 8.76 -0.82 -3.04
C ILE A 97 9.92 -0.79 -4.05
N GLY A 98 10.13 0.35 -4.70
CA GLY A 98 11.22 0.57 -5.66
C GLY A 98 12.62 0.55 -5.03
N SER A 99 12.79 0.98 -3.77
CA SER A 99 14.08 0.87 -3.07
C SER A 99 14.37 -0.54 -2.56
N GLU A 100 13.33 -1.31 -2.25
CA GLU A 100 13.41 -2.67 -1.71
C GLU A 100 13.10 -3.73 -2.79
N GLY A 101 13.91 -3.79 -3.86
CA GLY A 101 13.77 -4.80 -4.92
C GLY A 101 13.84 -6.26 -4.42
N VAL A 102 13.52 -7.24 -5.28
CA VAL A 102 13.79 -8.65 -4.95
C VAL A 102 15.30 -8.85 -4.81
N THR A 103 15.80 -8.94 -3.57
CA THR A 103 17.19 -9.34 -3.33
C THR A 103 17.37 -10.80 -3.72
N SER A 104 18.08 -11.04 -4.82
CA SER A 104 18.62 -12.36 -5.16
C SER A 104 19.68 -12.74 -4.11
N ARG A 105 19.55 -13.91 -3.50
CA ARG A 105 20.64 -14.55 -2.76
C ARG A 105 21.47 -15.39 -3.71
#